data_AF-A0A235AD69-F1
#
_entry.id   AF-A0A235AD69-F1
#
_cell.length_a   1.000
_cell.length_b   1.000
_cell.length_c   1.000
_cell.angle_alpha   90.00
_cell.angle_beta   90.00
_cell.angle_gamma   90.00
#
_symmetry.space_group_name_H-M   'P 1'
#
loop_
_entity.id
_entity.type
_entity.pdbx_description
1 polymer ?
#
loop_
_entity_poly.entity_id
_entity_poly.type
_entity_poly.pdbx_seq_one_letter_code
_entity_poly.pdbx_strand_id
1 'polypeptide(L)'
;MNPRIAVAGDRPEPMAAAIASLATAGEPTCLVWTVDLEAEPTARRSRVELKQRYDSLLAHASGLAALRNLVVLLRHADRVPERKMHAAAAALATRLHADLERARGRYVDVAVVDISSCTDTRRLLDRVEEVAGTAAGPVGNVALTWHEIRDRSIHAAAAASQF
;
A
#
# COMPACT_ATOMS: atom_id res chain seq x y z
N MET A 1 16.18 3.01 -13.61
CA MET A 1 14.97 3.36 -14.39
C MET A 1 14.16 4.28 -13.49
N ASN A 2 13.72 5.46 -13.96
CA ASN A 2 12.92 6.34 -13.11
C ASN A 2 11.57 5.66 -12.82
N PRO A 3 11.14 5.57 -11.55
CA PRO A 3 9.87 4.95 -11.21
C PRO A 3 8.71 5.74 -11.83
N ARG A 4 7.74 5.02 -12.41
CA ARG A 4 6.50 5.63 -12.95
C ARG A 4 5.37 5.35 -11.97
N ILE A 5 5.02 6.34 -11.16
CA ILE A 5 4.10 6.22 -10.04
C ILE A 5 2.79 6.94 -10.35
N ALA A 6 1.67 6.25 -10.14
CA ALA A 6 0.35 6.86 -9.98
C ALA A 6 -0.03 6.89 -8.50
N VAL A 7 -0.75 7.93 -8.08
CA VAL A 7 -1.25 8.11 -6.71
C VAL A 7 -2.77 8.27 -6.76
N ALA A 8 -3.50 7.48 -5.96
CA ALA A 8 -4.97 7.50 -5.88
C ALA A 8 -5.47 7.15 -4.46
N GLY A 9 -6.78 7.24 -4.23
CA GLY A 9 -7.44 6.95 -2.95
C GLY A 9 -7.80 8.18 -2.12
N ASP A 10 -7.90 8.01 -0.79
CA ASP A 10 -8.54 8.95 0.14
C ASP A 10 -7.74 10.21 0.49
N ARG A 11 -6.40 10.22 0.27
CA ARG A 11 -5.47 11.32 0.58
C ARG A 11 -5.47 11.73 2.08
N PRO A 12 -4.87 10.93 2.97
CA PRO A 12 -4.86 11.22 4.41
C PRO A 12 -4.04 12.47 4.75
N GLU A 13 -4.65 13.42 5.45
CA GLU A 13 -3.95 14.58 6.02
C GLU A 13 -3.15 14.18 7.27
N PRO A 14 -2.00 14.81 7.58
CA PRO A 14 -1.35 15.91 6.84
C PRO A 14 -0.44 15.44 5.69
N MET A 15 -0.42 14.14 5.37
CA MET A 15 0.55 13.53 4.46
C MET A 15 0.13 13.63 2.98
N ALA A 16 -1.09 14.11 2.71
CA ALA A 16 -1.71 14.12 1.40
C ALA A 16 -0.84 14.78 0.33
N ALA A 17 -0.31 15.98 0.60
CA ALA A 17 0.53 16.73 -0.34
C ALA A 17 1.85 15.99 -0.64
N ALA A 18 2.49 15.43 0.39
CA ALA A 18 3.75 14.71 0.26
C ALA A 18 3.58 13.38 -0.49
N ILE A 19 2.49 12.65 -0.25
CA ILE A 19 2.19 11.42 -1.00
C ILE A 19 1.84 11.77 -2.46
N ALA A 20 1.07 12.84 -2.68
CA ALA A 20 0.72 13.28 -4.03
C ALA A 20 1.95 13.68 -4.87
N SER A 21 3.02 14.18 -4.24
CA SER A 21 4.25 14.54 -4.96
C SER A 21 5.03 13.33 -5.52
N LEU A 22 4.68 12.10 -5.12
CA LEU A 22 5.25 10.89 -5.73
C LEU A 22 4.79 10.69 -7.18
N ALA A 23 3.66 11.28 -7.58
CA ALA A 23 3.09 11.04 -8.90
C ALA A 23 4.03 11.53 -10.01
N THR A 24 4.24 10.69 -11.01
CA THR A 24 5.12 10.98 -12.16
C THR A 24 4.37 10.81 -13.48
N ALA A 25 4.85 11.46 -14.54
CA ALA A 25 4.27 11.31 -15.87
C ALA A 25 4.57 9.95 -16.53
N GLY A 26 3.69 9.55 -17.45
CA GLY A 26 3.82 8.32 -18.26
C GLY A 26 2.99 7.15 -17.74
N GLU A 27 3.08 6.02 -18.43
CA GLU A 27 2.33 4.81 -18.05
C GLU A 27 2.83 4.23 -16.71
N PRO A 28 1.99 4.13 -15.67
CA PRO A 28 2.44 3.75 -14.33
C PRO A 28 2.90 2.30 -14.24
N THR A 29 4.05 2.08 -13.60
CA THR A 29 4.53 0.75 -13.18
C THR A 29 4.30 0.51 -11.70
N CYS A 30 4.04 1.57 -10.92
CA CYS A 30 3.66 1.49 -9.53
C CYS A 30 2.38 2.28 -9.27
N LEU A 31 1.49 1.72 -8.47
CA LEU A 31 0.32 2.42 -7.93
C LEU A 31 0.49 2.57 -6.42
N VAL A 32 0.40 3.79 -5.94
CA VAL A 32 0.25 4.12 -4.51
C VAL A 32 -1.21 4.42 -4.25
N TRP A 33 -1.87 3.57 -3.47
CA TRP A 33 -3.26 3.74 -3.08
C TRP A 33 -3.36 4.10 -1.60
N THR A 34 -3.87 5.27 -1.27
CA THR A 34 -4.07 5.67 0.13
C THR A 34 -5.45 5.29 0.63
N VAL A 35 -5.53 4.75 1.84
CA VAL A 35 -6.80 4.45 2.53
C VAL A 35 -6.78 5.16 3.88
N ASP A 36 -7.73 6.06 4.10
CA ASP A 36 -7.89 6.78 5.35
C ASP A 36 -9.12 6.28 6.11
N LEU A 37 -8.89 5.69 7.27
CA LEU A 37 -9.90 5.13 8.17
C LEU A 37 -9.86 5.84 9.53
N GLU A 38 -9.27 7.05 9.62
CA GLU A 38 -9.18 7.82 10.87
C GLU A 38 -10.55 8.17 11.46
N ALA A 39 -11.56 8.38 10.61
CA ALA A 39 -12.94 8.62 11.04
C ALA A 39 -13.57 7.39 11.71
N GLU A 40 -13.07 6.18 11.45
CA GLU A 40 -13.72 4.95 11.89
C GLU A 40 -13.40 4.60 13.35
N PRO A 41 -14.41 4.43 14.21
CA PRO A 41 -14.19 4.36 15.65
C PRO A 41 -13.70 3.01 16.17
N THR A 42 -13.80 1.96 15.37
CA THR A 42 -13.51 0.60 15.81
C THR A 42 -12.88 -0.21 14.69
N ALA A 43 -12.05 -1.19 15.05
CA ALA A 43 -11.50 -2.14 14.07
C ALA A 43 -12.57 -2.84 13.22
N ARG A 44 -13.77 -3.09 13.77
CA ARG A 44 -14.87 -3.68 13.01
C ARG A 44 -15.31 -2.75 11.88
N ARG A 45 -15.53 -1.47 12.20
CA ARG A 45 -15.91 -0.44 11.24
C ARG A 45 -14.82 -0.21 10.20
N SER A 46 -13.56 -0.03 10.62
CA SER A 46 -12.42 0.10 9.72
C SER A 46 -12.30 -1.06 8.73
N ARG A 47 -12.55 -2.30 9.16
CA ARG A 47 -12.55 -3.47 8.25
C ARG A 47 -13.70 -3.47 7.24
N VAL A 48 -14.89 -3.04 7.65
CA VAL A 48 -16.03 -2.90 6.73
C VAL A 48 -15.70 -1.85 5.67
N GLU A 49 -15.17 -0.72 6.12
CA GLU A 49 -14.81 0.43 5.28
C GLU A 49 -13.67 0.10 4.31
N LEU A 50 -12.66 -0.65 4.78
CA LEU A 50 -11.59 -1.18 3.94
C LEU A 50 -12.12 -2.15 2.87
N LYS A 51 -13.08 -3.02 3.25
CA LYS A 51 -13.72 -3.94 2.30
C LYS A 51 -14.54 -3.18 1.25
N GLN A 52 -15.18 -2.07 1.59
CA GLN A 52 -15.94 -1.27 0.64
C GLN A 52 -15.05 -0.59 -0.41
N ARG A 53 -13.80 -0.24 -0.05
CA ARG A 53 -12.81 0.29 -1.00
C ARG A 53 -12.22 -0.75 -1.93
N TYR A 54 -12.37 -2.03 -1.61
CA TYR A 54 -11.73 -3.14 -2.32
C TYR A 54 -12.01 -3.11 -3.82
N ASP A 55 -13.29 -3.06 -4.21
CA ASP A 55 -13.68 -3.16 -5.62
C ASP A 55 -13.20 -1.95 -6.43
N SER A 56 -13.21 -0.75 -5.83
CA SER A 56 -12.69 0.46 -6.47
C SER A 56 -11.18 0.40 -6.69
N LEU A 57 -10.44 -0.03 -5.66
CA LEU A 57 -8.99 -0.22 -5.74
C LEU A 57 -8.65 -1.26 -6.81
N LEU A 58 -9.31 -2.43 -6.77
CA LEU A 58 -9.06 -3.51 -7.72
C LEU A 58 -9.37 -3.07 -9.16
N ALA A 59 -10.49 -2.40 -9.38
CA ALA A 59 -10.88 -1.89 -10.70
C ALA A 59 -9.85 -0.88 -11.24
N HIS A 60 -9.39 0.05 -10.38
CA HIS A 60 -8.38 1.04 -10.77
C HIS A 60 -7.04 0.37 -11.09
N ALA A 61 -6.55 -0.50 -10.21
CA ALA A 61 -5.28 -1.20 -10.38
C ALA A 61 -5.29 -2.13 -11.61
N SER A 62 -6.41 -2.81 -11.87
CA SER A 62 -6.55 -3.70 -13.04
C SER A 62 -6.51 -2.95 -14.38
N GLY A 63 -6.89 -1.67 -14.40
CA GLY A 63 -6.82 -0.82 -15.59
C GLY A 63 -5.40 -0.36 -15.96
N LEU A 64 -4.40 -0.56 -15.09
CA LEU A 64 -3.03 -0.13 -15.32
C LEU A 64 -2.21 -1.24 -16.01
N ALA A 65 -2.09 -1.16 -17.34
CA ALA A 65 -1.48 -2.23 -18.15
C ALA A 65 -0.03 -2.55 -17.75
N ALA A 66 0.80 -1.55 -17.44
CA ALA A 66 2.20 -1.72 -17.04
C ALA A 66 2.45 -1.90 -15.53
N LEU A 67 1.41 -1.96 -14.70
CA LEU A 67 1.54 -2.05 -13.24
C LEU A 67 2.35 -3.30 -12.83
N ARG A 68 3.29 -3.12 -11.90
CA ARG A 68 4.17 -4.16 -11.34
C ARG A 68 4.09 -4.19 -9.83
N ASN A 69 4.00 -3.02 -9.21
CA ASN A 69 4.01 -2.86 -7.75
C ASN A 69 2.79 -2.05 -7.31
N LEU A 70 2.08 -2.54 -6.31
CA LEU A 70 0.98 -1.86 -5.65
C LEU A 70 1.35 -1.63 -4.19
N VAL A 71 1.39 -0.37 -3.77
CA VAL A 71 1.59 0.02 -2.39
C VAL A 71 0.30 0.63 -1.86
N VAL A 72 -0.31 -0.01 -0.86
CA VAL A 72 -1.48 0.53 -0.16
C VAL A 72 -1.00 1.19 1.13
N LEU A 73 -1.19 2.49 1.27
CA LEU A 73 -0.87 3.23 2.50
C LEU A 73 -2.14 3.35 3.34
N LEU A 74 -2.20 2.63 4.45
CA LEU A 74 -3.36 2.54 5.33
C LEU A 74 -3.16 3.41 6.57
N ARG A 75 -4.06 4.35 6.83
CA ARG A 75 -4.14 5.10 8.08
C ARG A 75 -5.42 4.73 8.83
N HIS A 76 -5.34 4.56 10.14
CA HIS A 76 -6.49 4.30 11.00
C HIS A 76 -6.40 5.13 12.28
N ALA A 77 -7.52 5.27 13.00
CA ALA A 77 -7.54 6.02 14.26
C ALA A 77 -6.64 5.39 15.33
N ASP A 78 -5.98 6.23 16.15
CA ASP A 78 -5.08 5.79 17.25
C ASP A 78 -5.73 4.82 18.25
N ARG A 79 -7.04 4.97 18.47
CA ARG A 79 -7.83 4.10 19.36
C ARG A 79 -8.02 2.68 18.81
N VAL A 80 -7.74 2.45 17.52
CA VAL A 80 -7.83 1.13 16.89
C VAL A 80 -6.48 0.42 17.07
N PRO A 81 -6.44 -0.75 17.74
CA PRO A 81 -5.17 -1.45 17.94
C PRO A 81 -4.56 -1.91 16.61
N GLU A 82 -3.30 -1.54 16.35
CA GLU A 82 -2.52 -1.87 15.14
C GLU A 82 -2.62 -3.37 14.80
N ARG A 83 -2.44 -4.26 15.78
CA ARG A 83 -2.57 -5.72 15.58
C ARG A 83 -3.89 -6.18 14.95
N LYS A 84 -5.00 -5.47 15.21
CA LYS A 84 -6.33 -5.79 14.65
C LYS A 84 -6.45 -5.34 13.19
N MET A 85 -5.72 -4.29 12.82
CA MET A 85 -5.66 -3.78 11.46
C MET A 85 -4.64 -4.54 10.62
N HIS A 86 -3.52 -4.96 11.20
CA HIS A 86 -2.51 -5.77 10.53
C HIS A 86 -3.09 -7.04 9.90
N ALA A 87 -3.93 -7.80 10.62
CA ALA A 87 -4.59 -8.99 10.05
C ALA A 87 -5.52 -8.65 8.86
N ALA A 88 -6.18 -7.48 8.89
CA ALA A 88 -7.02 -7.02 7.78
C ALA A 88 -6.17 -6.54 6.59
N ALA A 89 -5.06 -5.87 6.86
CA ALA A 89 -4.07 -5.46 5.86
C ALA A 89 -3.46 -6.69 5.16
N ALA A 90 -3.11 -7.74 5.91
CA ALA A 90 -2.58 -8.98 5.35
C ALA A 90 -3.60 -9.67 4.44
N ALA A 91 -4.85 -9.80 4.91
CA ALA A 91 -5.93 -10.35 4.10
C ALA A 91 -6.19 -9.53 2.83
N LEU A 92 -6.09 -8.19 2.92
CA LEU A 92 -6.19 -7.30 1.76
C LEU A 92 -5.04 -7.54 0.77
N ALA A 93 -3.79 -7.60 1.25
CA ALA A 93 -2.61 -7.81 0.43
C ALA A 93 -2.71 -9.12 -0.36
N THR A 94 -3.01 -10.23 0.32
CA THR A 94 -3.15 -11.54 -0.30
C THR A 94 -4.26 -11.56 -1.33
N ARG A 95 -5.42 -10.95 -1.03
CA ARG A 95 -6.56 -10.95 -1.95
C ARG A 95 -6.30 -10.10 -3.18
N LEU A 96 -5.76 -8.89 -3.00
CA LEU A 96 -5.40 -8.00 -4.10
C LEU A 96 -4.37 -8.64 -5.02
N HIS A 97 -3.34 -9.26 -4.45
CA HIS A 97 -2.33 -9.97 -5.20
C HIS A 97 -2.94 -11.06 -6.08
N ALA A 98 -3.72 -11.96 -5.48
CA ALA A 98 -4.35 -13.06 -6.21
C ALA A 98 -5.35 -12.59 -7.28
N ASP A 99 -6.16 -11.56 -6.98
CA ASP A 99 -7.16 -11.07 -7.93
C ASP A 99 -6.52 -10.26 -9.08
N LEU A 100 -5.46 -9.49 -8.81
CA LEU A 100 -4.71 -8.79 -9.85
C LEU A 100 -3.96 -9.76 -10.77
N GLU A 101 -3.36 -10.81 -10.23
CA GLU A 101 -2.73 -11.85 -11.04
C GLU A 101 -3.73 -12.54 -11.95
N ARG A 102 -4.92 -12.90 -11.44
CA ARG A 102 -5.99 -13.48 -12.24
C ARG A 102 -6.48 -12.52 -13.33
N ALA A 103 -6.69 -11.25 -13.00
CA ALA A 103 -7.20 -10.26 -13.94
C ALA A 103 -6.19 -9.93 -15.05
N ARG A 104 -4.89 -9.97 -14.75
CA ARG A 104 -3.83 -9.45 -15.65
C ARG A 104 -2.95 -10.54 -16.26
N GLY A 105 -3.02 -11.77 -15.77
CA GLY A 105 -2.16 -12.88 -16.19
C GLY A 105 -0.66 -12.62 -15.94
N ARG A 106 -0.33 -11.74 -14.99
CA ARG A 106 1.05 -11.31 -14.66
C ARG A 106 1.18 -11.06 -13.17
N TYR A 107 2.37 -11.29 -12.65
CA TYR A 107 2.72 -11.05 -11.24
C TYR A 107 2.62 -9.56 -10.88
N VAL A 108 2.05 -9.27 -9.72
CA VAL A 108 2.00 -7.91 -9.14
C VAL A 108 2.39 -7.99 -7.68
N ASP A 109 3.47 -7.30 -7.31
CA ASP A 109 3.85 -7.16 -5.90
C ASP A 109 2.84 -6.26 -5.18
N VAL A 110 2.33 -6.72 -4.03
CA VAL A 110 1.39 -5.95 -3.21
C VAL A 110 1.94 -5.75 -1.81
N ALA A 111 2.19 -4.50 -1.43
CA ALA A 111 2.54 -4.13 -0.06
C ALA A 111 1.42 -3.29 0.54
N VAL A 112 0.85 -3.72 1.66
CA VAL A 112 -0.05 -2.89 2.48
C VAL A 112 0.74 -2.39 3.69
N VAL A 113 0.92 -1.08 3.80
CA VAL A 113 1.70 -0.45 4.86
C VAL A 113 0.78 0.34 5.78
N ASP A 114 0.74 -0.04 7.05
CA ASP A 114 0.10 0.73 8.10
C ASP A 114 0.98 1.94 8.46
N ILE A 115 0.51 3.13 8.11
CA ILE A 115 1.20 4.40 8.32
C ILE A 115 0.61 5.21 9.48
N SER A 116 -0.27 4.63 10.30
CA SER A 116 -0.96 5.33 11.38
C SER A 116 0.01 5.91 12.42
N SER A 117 1.13 5.22 12.63
CA SER A 117 2.23 5.65 13.52
C SER A 117 3.39 6.35 12.79
N CYS A 118 3.19 6.79 11.54
CA CYS A 118 4.25 7.41 10.74
C CYS A 118 4.66 8.78 11.30
N THR A 119 5.93 8.90 11.66
CA THR A 119 6.53 10.14 12.21
C THR A 119 7.51 10.82 11.26
N ASP A 120 7.88 10.18 10.15
CA ASP A 120 8.81 10.72 9.14
C ASP A 120 8.24 10.45 7.74
N THR A 121 7.45 11.40 7.24
CA THR A 121 6.82 11.30 5.92
C THR A 121 7.86 11.23 4.81
N ARG A 122 8.98 11.97 4.91
CA ARG A 122 10.02 11.95 3.86
C ARG A 122 10.60 10.55 3.71
N ARG A 123 10.92 9.92 4.83
CA ARG A 123 11.43 8.54 4.83
C ARG A 123 10.37 7.54 4.35
N LEU A 124 9.08 7.75 4.62
CA LEU A 124 8.03 6.95 3.98
C LEU A 124 8.08 7.09 2.46
N LEU A 125 8.22 8.30 1.93
CA LEU A 125 8.32 8.51 0.48
C LEU A 125 9.55 7.80 -0.09
N ASP A 126 10.72 7.92 0.55
CA ASP A 126 11.95 7.21 0.16
C ASP A 126 11.69 5.69 0.05
N ARG A 127 10.96 5.09 1.01
CA ARG A 127 10.60 3.66 0.98
C ARG A 127 9.65 3.29 -0.16
N VAL A 128 8.70 4.17 -0.49
CA VAL A 128 7.75 3.95 -1.59
C VAL A 128 8.45 4.05 -2.95
N GLU A 129 9.34 5.03 -3.12
CA GLU A 129 10.15 5.20 -4.34
C GLU A 129 11.08 4.01 -4.58
N GLU A 130 11.71 3.48 -3.52
CA GLU A 130 12.52 2.26 -3.58
C GLU A 130 11.71 1.09 -4.15
N VAL A 131 10.46 0.90 -3.74
CA VAL A 131 9.55 -0.13 -4.29
C VAL A 131 9.13 0.19 -5.72
N ALA A 132 8.83 1.44 -6.03
CA ALA A 132 8.42 1.82 -7.37
C ALA A 132 9.52 1.60 -8.42
N GLY A 133 10.79 1.63 -8.00
CA GLY A 133 11.97 1.41 -8.84
C GLY A 133 12.33 -0.05 -9.12
N THR A 134 11.71 -1.03 -8.44
CA THR A 134 12.06 -2.45 -8.58
C THR A 134 11.18 -3.19 -9.58
N ALA A 135 11.70 -4.31 -10.10
CA ALA A 135 10.89 -5.29 -10.82
C ALA A 135 9.98 -6.05 -9.86
N ALA A 136 8.83 -6.54 -10.34
CA ALA A 136 7.91 -7.37 -9.55
C ALA A 136 8.54 -8.73 -9.20
N GLY A 137 8.16 -9.31 -8.06
CA GLY A 137 8.66 -10.60 -7.58
C GLY A 137 9.24 -10.58 -6.16
N PRO A 138 10.04 -9.57 -5.78
CA PRO A 138 10.71 -9.56 -4.48
C PRO A 138 9.81 -9.40 -3.25
N VAL A 139 8.55 -8.96 -3.41
CA VAL A 139 7.61 -8.79 -2.28
C VAL A 139 6.54 -9.88 -2.26
N GLY A 140 5.97 -10.18 -3.43
CA GLY A 140 4.76 -10.97 -3.60
C GLY A 140 3.55 -10.31 -2.99
N ASN A 141 3.24 -10.64 -1.74
CA ASN A 141 2.22 -9.92 -0.97
C ASN A 141 2.62 -9.84 0.51
N VAL A 142 2.49 -8.65 1.09
CA VAL A 142 2.86 -8.41 2.50
C VAL A 142 2.00 -7.32 3.13
N ALA A 143 1.77 -7.45 4.43
CA ALA A 143 1.34 -6.35 5.28
C ALA A 143 2.46 -5.98 6.24
N LEU A 144 2.76 -4.69 6.32
CA LEU A 144 3.83 -4.13 7.14
C LEU A 144 3.30 -2.94 7.92
N THR A 145 3.98 -2.62 9.01
CA THR A 145 3.78 -1.40 9.79
C THR A 145 4.87 -0.39 9.47
N TRP A 146 4.62 0.88 9.79
CA TRP A 146 5.64 1.92 9.73
C TRP A 146 6.91 1.52 10.49
N HIS A 147 6.78 0.92 11.67
CA HIS A 147 7.90 0.48 12.50
C HIS A 147 8.80 -0.54 11.79
N GLU A 148 8.21 -1.45 11.00
CA GLU A 148 8.96 -2.46 10.26
C GLU A 148 9.77 -1.89 9.10
N ILE A 149 9.32 -0.78 8.49
CA ILE A 149 9.97 -0.16 7.31
C ILE A 149 10.72 1.13 7.62
N ARG A 150 10.68 1.61 8.87
CA ARG A 150 11.36 2.85 9.26
C ARG A 150 12.87 2.75 9.03
N ASP A 151 13.47 1.62 9.37
CA ASP A 151 14.93 1.45 9.38
C ASP A 151 15.45 0.50 8.30
N ARG A 152 14.58 0.05 7.38
CA ARG A 152 14.92 -0.86 6.27
C ARG A 152 13.94 -0.69 5.10
N SER A 153 14.31 -1.14 3.90
CA SER A 153 13.42 -1.10 2.73
C SER A 153 12.19 -2.00 2.91
N ILE A 154 11.11 -1.73 2.16
CA ILE A 154 9.91 -2.59 2.15
C ILE A 154 10.27 -4.02 1.72
N HIS A 155 11.18 -4.20 0.76
CA HIS A 155 11.67 -5.52 0.34
C HIS A 155 12.38 -6.26 1.49
N ALA A 156 13.27 -5.57 2.21
CA ALA A 156 14.00 -6.16 3.33
C ALA A 156 13.06 -6.51 4.50
N ALA A 157 12.02 -5.70 4.73
CA ALA A 157 10.98 -6.01 5.69
C ALA A 157 10.14 -7.22 5.24
N ALA A 158 9.70 -7.25 3.98
CA ALA A 158 8.92 -8.34 3.43
C ALA A 158 9.64 -9.69 3.51
N ALA A 159 10.94 -9.72 3.20
CA ALA A 159 11.76 -10.93 3.33
C ALA A 159 11.87 -11.42 4.79
N ALA A 160 11.80 -10.52 5.77
CA ALA A 160 11.86 -10.87 7.19
C ALA A 160 10.50 -11.36 7.73
N SER A 161 9.38 -10.96 7.11
CA SER A 161 8.02 -11.36 7.51
C SER A 161 7.58 -12.73 6.94
N GLN A 162 8.40 -13.36 6.09
CA GLN A 162 8.13 -14.66 5.48
C GLN A 162 8.66 -15.86 6.32
N PHE A 163 9.10 -15.62 7.56
CA PHE A 163 9.58 -16.60 8.54
C PHE A 163 8.83 -16.45 9.87
#